data_AF-A0A936TLC8-F1
#
_entry.id   AF-A0A936TLC8-F1
#
_cell.length_a   1.000
_cell.length_b   1.000
_cell.length_c   1.000
_cell.angle_alpha   90.00
_cell.angle_beta   90.00
_cell.angle_gamma   90.00
#
_symmetry.space_group_name_H-M   'P 1'
#
loop_
_entity.id
_entity.type
_entity.pdbx_description
1 polymer ?
#
loop_
_entity_poly.entity_id
_entity_poly.type
_entity_poly.pdbx_seq_one_letter_code
_entity_poly.pdbx_strand_id
1 'polypeptide(L)'
;MDNFLIQIEPRLDCENCGVAGAHRYQTFTFQGHGEPIIEEESILCVRCARAERKLRGQSDAGSEGLTRQQLIAHLDVFFETSGVFEICRRCHQQGTGCCPPSCRVMGRTGCDPNNRYGKTVFCTAFICGALLNAITECDPEVGRELKWIKRELGPVEFHLFEMITRAPYEVRDPVRPLGLPQSYPAPKGLDCGSSLRQPLLALTDEILEIRRKWSAFEKME
;
A
#
# COMPACT_ATOMS: atom_id res chain seq x y z
N MET A 1 23.39 -17.68 -26.35
CA MET A 1 22.78 -18.78 -25.58
C MET A 1 23.37 -18.65 -24.19
N ASP A 2 22.80 -17.78 -23.38
CA ASP A 2 23.35 -17.42 -22.09
C ASP A 2 22.85 -18.37 -21.01
N ASN A 3 23.81 -18.95 -20.30
CA ASN A 3 23.61 -19.82 -19.15
C ASN A 3 22.79 -19.08 -18.07
N PHE A 4 21.52 -19.43 -17.94
CA PHE A 4 20.76 -19.18 -16.72
C PHE A 4 21.35 -20.05 -15.61
N LEU A 5 22.35 -19.51 -14.90
CA LEU A 5 22.71 -20.01 -13.58
C LEU A 5 21.48 -19.84 -12.68
N ILE A 6 20.74 -20.92 -12.50
CA ILE A 6 19.78 -21.05 -11.40
C ILE A 6 20.61 -20.85 -10.14
N GLN A 7 20.55 -19.65 -9.56
CA GLN A 7 21.04 -19.43 -8.21
C GLN A 7 20.17 -20.30 -7.30
N ILE A 8 20.67 -21.49 -6.97
CA ILE A 8 20.07 -22.35 -5.96
C ILE A 8 20.24 -21.57 -4.66
N GLU A 9 19.17 -20.92 -4.21
CA GLU A 9 19.13 -20.29 -2.90
C GLU A 9 19.61 -21.32 -1.86
N PRO A 10 20.50 -20.93 -0.93
CA PRO A 10 20.95 -21.85 0.11
C PRO A 10 19.73 -22.41 0.83
N ARG A 11 19.69 -23.74 1.03
CA ARG A 11 18.64 -24.36 1.84
C ARG A 11 18.68 -23.74 3.23
N LEU A 12 17.66 -22.95 3.54
CA LEU A 12 17.50 -22.35 4.85
C LEU A 12 16.86 -23.37 5.79
N ASP A 13 17.36 -23.41 7.02
CA ASP A 13 16.79 -24.21 8.10
C ASP A 13 15.89 -23.33 8.96
N CYS A 14 14.76 -23.89 9.40
CA CYS A 14 13.80 -23.18 10.23
C CYS A 14 14.42 -22.83 11.59
N GLU A 15 14.42 -21.55 11.97
CA GLU A 15 14.90 -21.06 13.27
C GLU A 15 14.18 -21.72 14.44
N ASN A 16 12.88 -22.03 14.28
CA ASN A 16 12.07 -22.59 15.36
C ASN A 16 12.18 -24.12 15.52
N CYS A 17 12.48 -24.87 14.44
CA CYS A 17 12.41 -26.33 14.49
C CYS A 17 13.49 -27.09 13.71
N GLY A 18 14.46 -26.39 13.12
CA GLY A 18 15.61 -26.98 12.41
C GLY A 18 15.29 -27.74 11.12
N VAL A 19 14.04 -27.68 10.63
CA VAL A 19 13.66 -28.37 9.39
C VAL A 19 14.13 -27.54 8.19
N ALA A 20 14.80 -28.22 7.25
CA ALA A 20 15.25 -27.64 5.99
C ALA A 20 14.09 -27.22 5.07
N GLY A 21 14.36 -26.25 4.18
CA GLY A 21 13.36 -25.71 3.26
C GLY A 21 12.52 -24.61 3.88
N ALA A 22 13.11 -23.84 4.79
CA ALA A 22 12.52 -22.63 5.33
C ALA A 22 12.55 -21.48 4.31
N HIS A 23 11.74 -20.46 4.58
CA HIS A 23 11.71 -19.22 3.81
C HIS A 23 11.93 -18.03 4.75
N ARG A 24 12.35 -16.90 4.19
CA ARG A 24 12.41 -15.64 4.92
C ARG A 24 11.02 -15.07 5.07
N TYR A 25 10.72 -14.62 6.29
CA TYR A 25 9.48 -13.94 6.63
C TYR A 25 9.75 -12.60 7.29
N GLN A 26 8.92 -11.60 7.03
CA GLN A 26 8.96 -10.29 7.68
C GLN A 26 7.82 -10.10 8.66
N THR A 27 8.10 -9.48 9.79
CA THR A 27 7.13 -8.96 10.74
C THR A 27 7.29 -7.45 10.81
N PHE A 28 6.16 -6.74 10.85
CA PHE A 28 6.13 -5.29 11.00
C PHE A 28 5.48 -4.91 12.33
N THR A 29 6.08 -3.95 13.02
CA THR A 29 5.53 -3.36 14.26
C THR A 29 5.51 -1.85 14.13
N PHE A 30 4.33 -1.25 14.30
CA PHE A 30 4.16 0.20 14.33
C PHE A 30 4.36 0.74 15.74
N GLN A 31 5.26 1.70 15.89
CA GLN A 31 5.55 2.33 17.18
C GLN A 31 4.67 3.55 17.47
N GLY A 32 4.35 4.34 16.43
CA GLY A 32 3.57 5.56 16.58
C GLY A 32 3.51 6.37 15.29
N HIS A 33 2.76 7.48 15.34
CA HIS A 33 2.64 8.42 14.23
C HIS A 33 3.98 9.12 13.97
N GLY A 34 4.43 9.15 12.71
CA GLY A 34 5.68 9.78 12.31
C GLY A 34 6.95 8.98 12.61
N GLU A 35 6.83 7.90 13.40
CA GLU A 35 7.92 6.99 13.71
C GLU A 35 8.15 6.00 12.56
N PRO A 36 9.39 5.52 12.37
CA PRO A 36 9.68 4.45 11.41
C PRO A 36 9.04 3.12 11.88
N ILE A 37 8.77 2.26 10.91
CA ILE A 37 8.32 0.89 11.21
C ILE A 37 9.50 0.06 11.70
N ILE A 38 9.27 -0.73 12.75
CA ILE A 38 10.21 -1.81 13.08
C ILE A 38 9.91 -2.99 12.16
N GLU A 39 10.90 -3.38 11.38
CA GLU A 39 10.90 -4.56 10.54
C GLU A 39 11.81 -5.63 11.16
N GLU A 40 11.27 -6.84 11.34
CA GLU A 40 12.00 -8.01 11.83
C GLU A 40 11.90 -9.13 10.82
N GLU A 41 13.03 -9.75 10.46
CA GLU A 41 13.06 -10.95 9.64
C GLU A 41 13.15 -12.22 10.48
N SER A 42 12.55 -13.30 9.99
CA SER A 42 12.65 -14.64 10.58
C SER A 42 12.68 -15.70 9.49
N ILE A 43 13.44 -16.76 9.70
CA ILE A 43 13.54 -17.90 8.78
C ILE A 43 12.69 -19.04 9.30
N LEU A 44 11.52 -19.26 8.70
CA LEU A 44 10.53 -20.22 9.20
C LEU A 44 10.16 -21.26 8.14
N CYS A 45 9.91 -22.50 8.58
CA CYS A 45 9.20 -23.45 7.74
C CYS A 45 7.70 -23.11 7.71
N VAL A 46 6.97 -23.65 6.71
CA VAL A 46 5.53 -23.38 6.54
C VAL A 46 4.71 -23.70 7.79
N ARG A 47 5.08 -24.75 8.55
CA ARG A 47 4.38 -25.12 9.78
C ARG A 47 4.57 -24.06 10.88
N CYS A 48 5.81 -23.64 11.13
CA CYS A 48 6.12 -22.62 12.13
C CYS A 48 5.53 -21.26 11.72
N ALA A 49 5.63 -20.87 10.45
CA ALA A 49 5.00 -19.64 9.95
C ALA A 49 3.47 -19.62 10.16
N ARG A 50 2.78 -20.76 9.97
CA ARG A 50 1.33 -20.87 10.26
C ARG A 50 1.01 -20.76 11.76
N ALA A 51 1.86 -21.34 12.62
CA ALA A 51 1.69 -21.23 14.06
C ALA A 51 1.88 -19.77 14.53
N GLU A 52 2.93 -19.10 14.07
CA GLU A 52 3.18 -17.68 14.35
C GLU A 52 2.02 -16.79 13.93
N ARG A 53 1.48 -17.00 12.71
CA ARG A 53 0.29 -16.29 12.23
C ARG A 53 -0.91 -16.45 13.15
N LYS A 54 -1.15 -17.67 13.64
CA LYS A 54 -2.27 -17.96 14.52
C LYS A 54 -2.09 -17.27 15.87
N LEU A 55 -0.89 -17.31 16.44
CA LEU A 55 -0.56 -16.63 17.70
C LEU A 55 -0.76 -15.11 17.57
N ARG A 56 -0.26 -14.52 16.49
CA ARG A 56 -0.43 -13.09 16.18
C ARG A 56 -1.87 -12.70 15.86
N GLY A 57 -2.72 -13.64 15.45
CA GLY A 57 -4.16 -13.38 15.29
C GLY A 57 -4.94 -13.42 16.62
N GLN A 58 -4.33 -13.95 17.69
CA GLN A 58 -4.99 -14.22 18.97
C GLN A 58 -4.55 -13.28 20.11
N SER A 59 -3.46 -12.52 19.95
CA SER A 59 -3.08 -11.48 20.91
C SER A 59 -4.10 -10.33 20.86
N ASP A 60 -4.86 -10.16 21.95
CA ASP A 60 -6.04 -9.27 22.02
C ASP A 60 -5.71 -7.76 22.08
N ALA A 61 -6.42 -6.99 21.25
CA ALA A 61 -7.28 -5.84 21.58
C ALA A 61 -6.78 -4.70 22.51
N GLY A 62 -5.47 -4.48 22.67
CA GLY A 62 -4.96 -3.56 23.71
C GLY A 62 -4.19 -2.32 23.29
N SER A 63 -3.85 -2.11 22.00
CA SER A 63 -2.97 -1.00 21.62
C SER A 63 -3.76 0.19 21.08
N GLU A 64 -3.51 1.38 21.63
CA GLU A 64 -3.89 2.67 21.06
C GLU A 64 -3.63 2.68 19.54
N GLY A 65 -4.68 2.74 18.73
CA GLY A 65 -4.55 2.68 17.26
C GLY A 65 -5.84 2.26 16.57
N LEU A 66 -5.84 2.36 15.24
CA LEU A 66 -6.92 1.91 14.38
C LEU A 66 -6.69 0.46 13.96
N THR A 67 -7.75 -0.35 13.94
CA THR A 67 -7.75 -1.59 13.17
C THR A 67 -7.58 -1.29 11.69
N ARG A 68 -7.15 -2.27 10.89
CA ARG A 68 -7.06 -2.11 9.43
C ARG A 68 -8.38 -1.65 8.80
N GLN A 69 -9.53 -2.21 9.21
CA GLN A 69 -10.84 -1.78 8.70
C GLN A 69 -11.15 -0.33 9.07
N GLN A 70 -10.80 0.10 10.28
CA GLN A 70 -10.99 1.49 10.69
C GLN A 70 -10.08 2.42 9.88
N LEU A 71 -8.80 2.09 9.71
CA LEU A 71 -7.88 2.88 8.86
C LEU A 71 -8.42 3.02 7.42
N ILE A 72 -8.91 1.92 6.83
CA ILE A 72 -9.54 1.93 5.51
C ILE A 72 -10.72 2.90 5.49
N ALA A 73 -11.64 2.77 6.45
CA ALA A 73 -12.83 3.62 6.53
C ALA A 73 -12.47 5.10 6.70
N HIS A 74 -11.47 5.42 7.51
CA HIS A 74 -10.96 6.79 7.66
C HIS A 74 -10.44 7.35 6.34
N LEU A 75 -9.61 6.59 5.63
CA LEU A 75 -9.06 6.99 4.33
C LEU A 75 -10.15 7.10 3.26
N ASP A 76 -11.15 6.23 3.28
CA ASP A 76 -12.30 6.25 2.37
C ASP A 76 -13.03 7.59 2.46
N VAL A 77 -13.41 7.98 3.68
CA VAL A 77 -14.10 9.25 3.94
C VAL A 77 -13.26 10.43 3.43
N PHE A 78 -11.95 10.43 3.71
CA PHE A 78 -11.05 11.48 3.24
C PHE A 78 -11.00 11.56 1.70
N PHE A 79 -10.78 10.44 0.99
CA PHE A 79 -10.66 10.47 -0.46
C PHE A 79 -11.98 10.76 -1.18
N GLU A 80 -13.09 10.25 -0.66
CA GLU A 80 -14.42 10.51 -1.21
C GLU A 80 -14.74 12.00 -1.18
N THR A 81 -14.37 12.68 -0.10
CA THR A 81 -14.69 14.09 0.12
C THR A 81 -13.67 15.06 -0.48
N SER A 82 -12.39 14.66 -0.61
CA SER A 82 -11.29 15.52 -1.12
C SER A 82 -11.28 15.81 -2.61
N GLY A 83 -12.07 15.10 -3.42
CA GLY A 83 -12.04 15.27 -4.88
C GLY A 83 -10.88 14.55 -5.58
N VAL A 84 -10.01 13.86 -4.83
CA VAL A 84 -8.94 12.99 -5.37
C VAL A 84 -9.46 12.01 -6.41
N PHE A 85 -10.60 11.38 -6.12
CA PHE A 85 -11.15 10.36 -7.00
C PHE A 85 -11.61 10.88 -8.37
N GLU A 86 -12.04 12.14 -8.45
CA GLU A 86 -12.39 12.78 -9.73
C GLU A 86 -11.14 12.98 -10.59
N ILE A 87 -10.02 13.38 -9.99
CA ILE A 87 -8.74 13.56 -10.68
C ILE A 87 -8.20 12.20 -11.14
N CYS A 88 -8.27 11.18 -10.28
CA CYS A 88 -7.92 9.80 -10.63
C CYS A 88 -8.76 9.29 -11.81
N ARG A 89 -10.08 9.53 -11.78
CA ARG A 89 -10.99 9.16 -12.88
C ARG A 89 -10.58 9.81 -14.19
N ARG A 90 -10.29 11.11 -14.19
CA ARG A 90 -9.82 11.82 -15.39
C ARG A 90 -8.46 11.28 -15.86
N CYS A 91 -7.52 10.98 -14.96
CA CYS A 91 -6.25 10.32 -15.29
C CYS A 91 -6.45 8.96 -15.98
N HIS A 92 -7.41 8.17 -15.51
CA HIS A 92 -7.74 6.87 -16.13
C HIS A 92 -8.36 7.03 -17.52
N GLN A 93 -9.26 7.99 -17.70
CA GLN A 93 -9.89 8.26 -19.00
C GLN A 93 -8.88 8.65 -20.08
N GLN A 94 -7.81 9.37 -19.72
CA GLN A 94 -6.71 9.71 -20.64
C GLN A 94 -5.63 8.61 -20.75
N GLY A 95 -5.81 7.46 -20.10
CA GLY A 95 -4.88 6.34 -20.18
C GLY A 95 -3.56 6.56 -19.43
N THR A 96 -3.48 7.51 -18.50
CA THR A 96 -2.27 7.86 -17.74
C THR A 96 -2.35 7.50 -16.25
N GLY A 97 -3.39 6.75 -15.85
CA GLY A 97 -3.63 6.37 -14.46
C GLY A 97 -2.50 5.52 -13.88
N CYS A 98 -2.10 5.83 -12.64
CA CYS A 98 -0.95 5.21 -11.96
C CYS A 98 -1.27 3.89 -11.25
N CYS A 99 -2.55 3.57 -11.03
CA CYS A 99 -2.92 2.33 -10.36
C CYS A 99 -2.89 1.12 -11.33
N PRO A 100 -2.59 -0.09 -10.83
CA PRO A 100 -2.57 -1.29 -11.66
C PRO A 100 -3.96 -1.60 -12.23
N PRO A 101 -4.05 -2.40 -13.32
CA PRO A 101 -5.31 -2.70 -13.99
C PRO A 101 -6.43 -3.20 -13.08
N SER A 102 -6.09 -3.97 -12.04
CA SER A 102 -7.03 -4.48 -11.03
C SER A 102 -7.78 -3.40 -10.24
N CYS A 103 -7.25 -2.18 -10.20
CA CYS A 103 -7.83 -1.02 -9.52
C CYS A 103 -8.67 -0.14 -10.47
N ARG A 104 -8.69 -0.42 -11.78
CA ARG A 104 -9.37 0.40 -12.80
C ARG A 104 -10.89 0.19 -12.87
N VAL A 105 -11.48 -0.56 -11.95
CA VAL A 105 -12.94 -0.66 -11.85
C VAL A 105 -13.44 0.67 -11.31
N MET A 106 -14.02 1.47 -12.19
CA MET A 106 -14.51 2.81 -11.86
C MET A 106 -15.98 2.75 -11.43
N GLY A 107 -16.27 3.18 -10.21
CA GLY A 107 -17.61 3.49 -9.74
C GLY A 107 -18.05 4.91 -10.14
N ARG A 108 -19.16 5.39 -9.59
CA ARG A 108 -19.75 6.70 -9.96
C ARG A 108 -18.87 7.91 -9.62
N THR A 109 -17.99 7.79 -8.63
CA THR A 109 -17.18 8.90 -8.10
C THR A 109 -15.68 8.69 -8.26
N GLY A 110 -15.22 7.57 -8.83
CA GLY A 110 -13.81 7.17 -8.74
C GLY A 110 -13.58 5.68 -8.91
N CYS A 111 -12.49 5.17 -8.33
CA CYS A 111 -12.33 3.73 -8.12
C CYS A 111 -13.52 3.21 -7.28
N ASP A 112 -14.17 2.13 -7.72
CA ASP A 112 -15.32 1.56 -7.01
C ASP A 112 -14.87 0.99 -5.65
N PRO A 113 -15.30 1.56 -4.51
CA PRO A 113 -14.97 1.01 -3.20
C PRO A 113 -15.59 -0.38 -2.98
N ASN A 114 -16.67 -0.72 -3.72
CA ASN A 114 -17.31 -2.03 -3.68
C ASN A 114 -16.71 -3.03 -4.67
N ASN A 115 -15.67 -2.65 -5.41
CA ASN A 115 -14.89 -3.62 -6.18
C ASN A 115 -14.47 -4.76 -5.24
N ARG A 116 -14.44 -5.99 -5.73
CA ARG A 116 -14.00 -7.20 -4.99
C ARG A 116 -12.68 -7.01 -4.24
N TYR A 117 -11.86 -6.06 -4.70
CA TYR A 117 -10.59 -5.75 -4.08
C TYR A 117 -10.60 -4.60 -3.06
N GLY A 118 -11.68 -3.81 -2.89
CA GLY A 118 -11.91 -2.82 -1.81
C GLY A 118 -10.66 -2.05 -1.34
N LYS A 119 -10.03 -1.33 -2.27
CA LYS A 119 -8.58 -1.01 -2.25
C LYS A 119 -8.22 0.38 -1.71
N THR A 120 -8.77 0.84 -0.60
CA THR A 120 -8.59 2.26 -0.22
C THR A 120 -7.24 2.57 0.43
N VAL A 121 -6.74 1.72 1.34
CA VAL A 121 -5.35 1.82 1.85
C VAL A 121 -4.33 1.70 0.71
N PHE A 122 -4.65 0.88 -0.29
CA PHE A 122 -3.85 0.76 -1.50
C PHE A 122 -3.89 2.04 -2.34
N CYS A 123 -5.04 2.72 -2.46
CA CYS A 123 -5.10 4.01 -3.14
C CYS A 123 -4.13 5.02 -2.52
N THR A 124 -3.98 5.07 -1.19
CA THR A 124 -3.01 5.95 -0.52
C THR A 124 -1.56 5.62 -0.89
N ALA A 125 -1.21 4.33 -0.91
CA ALA A 125 0.12 3.87 -1.32
C ALA A 125 0.43 4.22 -2.80
N PHE A 126 -0.60 4.25 -3.64
CA PHE A 126 -0.48 4.48 -5.08
C PHE A 126 -0.81 5.92 -5.52
N ILE A 127 -1.01 6.86 -4.59
CA ILE A 127 -1.12 8.29 -4.94
C ILE A 127 0.13 8.66 -5.73
N CYS A 128 -0.06 9.06 -6.99
CA CYS A 128 1.05 9.48 -7.83
C CYS A 128 1.71 10.75 -7.27
N GLY A 129 3.00 10.95 -7.56
CA GLY A 129 3.73 12.13 -7.09
C GLY A 129 3.03 13.44 -7.47
N ALA A 130 2.44 13.53 -8.68
CA ALA A 130 1.72 14.71 -9.13
C ALA A 130 0.54 15.07 -8.20
N LEU A 131 -0.31 14.09 -7.89
CA LEU A 131 -1.46 14.29 -7.01
C LEU A 131 -1.03 14.54 -5.56
N LEU A 132 0.01 13.87 -5.08
CA LEU A 132 0.53 14.06 -3.73
C LEU A 132 1.14 15.46 -3.54
N ASN A 133 1.78 15.99 -4.58
CA ASN A 133 2.30 17.35 -4.60
C ASN A 133 1.16 18.37 -4.62
N ALA A 134 0.14 18.18 -5.43
CA ALA A 134 -1.04 19.05 -5.45
C ALA A 134 -1.78 19.07 -4.10
N ILE A 135 -1.92 17.92 -3.43
CA ILE A 135 -2.46 17.87 -2.07
C ILE A 135 -1.55 18.62 -1.11
N THR A 136 -0.22 18.46 -1.21
CA THR A 136 0.75 19.19 -0.36
C THR A 136 0.65 20.72 -0.57
N GLU A 137 0.37 21.17 -1.79
CA GLU A 137 0.18 22.59 -2.10
C GLU A 137 -1.11 23.14 -1.49
N CYS A 138 -2.19 22.36 -1.52
CA CYS A 138 -3.46 22.73 -0.92
C CYS A 138 -3.43 22.68 0.61
N ASP A 139 -2.76 21.66 1.18
CA ASP A 139 -2.59 21.45 2.61
C ASP A 139 -1.27 20.69 2.88
N PRO A 140 -0.23 21.39 3.38
CA PRO A 140 1.06 20.80 3.67
C PRO A 140 1.03 19.71 4.76
N GLU A 141 0.10 19.79 5.71
CA GLU A 141 -0.01 18.82 6.80
C GLU A 141 -0.59 17.50 6.30
N VAL A 142 -1.71 17.57 5.58
CA VAL A 142 -2.28 16.41 4.89
C VAL A 142 -1.27 15.81 3.91
N GLY A 143 -0.55 16.64 3.16
CA GLY A 143 0.49 16.18 2.23
C GLY A 143 1.60 15.40 2.93
N ARG A 144 2.07 15.85 4.11
CA ARG A 144 3.04 15.12 4.95
C ARG A 144 2.46 13.80 5.44
N GLU A 145 1.20 13.81 5.86
CA GLU A 145 0.52 12.61 6.35
C GLU A 145 0.43 11.53 5.28
N LEU A 146 -0.07 11.89 4.10
CA LEU A 146 -0.21 10.95 2.99
C LEU A 146 1.17 10.45 2.49
N LYS A 147 2.21 11.28 2.57
CA LYS A 147 3.60 10.87 2.28
C LYS A 147 4.09 9.82 3.28
N TRP A 148 3.83 10.03 4.58
CA TRP A 148 4.18 9.06 5.62
C TRP A 148 3.40 7.77 5.43
N ILE A 149 2.07 7.82 5.24
CA ILE A 149 1.24 6.63 4.98
C ILE A 149 1.74 5.86 3.76
N LYS A 150 2.04 6.57 2.66
CA LYS A 150 2.56 5.94 1.44
C LYS A 150 3.90 5.26 1.65
N ARG A 151 4.79 5.86 2.46
CA ARG A 151 6.15 5.35 2.69
C ARG A 151 6.18 4.20 3.69
N GLU A 152 5.40 4.31 4.76
CA GLU A 152 5.42 3.38 5.89
C GLU A 152 4.31 2.31 5.72
N LEU A 153 3.03 2.72 5.70
CA LEU A 153 1.93 1.75 5.68
C LEU A 153 1.78 1.05 4.33
N GLY A 154 2.06 1.79 3.26
CA GLY A 154 1.90 1.34 1.88
C GLY A 154 2.65 0.05 1.55
N PRO A 155 3.98 -0.04 1.78
CA PRO A 155 4.76 -1.25 1.52
C PRO A 155 4.29 -2.46 2.33
N VAL A 156 4.00 -2.27 3.62
CA VAL A 156 3.51 -3.35 4.50
C VAL A 156 2.21 -3.96 3.94
N GLU A 157 1.23 -3.11 3.65
CA GLU A 157 -0.05 -3.54 3.09
C GLU A 157 0.12 -4.09 1.67
N PHE A 158 1.02 -3.53 0.86
CA PHE A 158 1.32 -4.02 -0.49
C PHE A 158 1.91 -5.43 -0.50
N HIS A 159 2.86 -5.73 0.39
CA HIS A 159 3.45 -7.06 0.51
C HIS A 159 2.42 -8.10 0.98
N LEU A 160 1.47 -7.68 1.82
CA LEU A 160 0.50 -8.56 2.47
C LEU A 160 -0.79 -8.78 1.68
N PHE A 161 -1.21 -7.83 0.84
CA PHE A 161 -2.19 -8.15 -0.20
C PHE A 161 -1.54 -9.08 -1.21
N GLU A 162 -2.00 -10.31 -1.16
CA GLU A 162 -1.72 -11.48 -2.01
C GLU A 162 -1.83 -11.25 -3.55
N MET A 163 -1.61 -10.04 -4.08
CA MET A 163 -1.41 -9.81 -5.51
C MET A 163 -0.20 -10.57 -6.05
N ILE A 164 0.79 -10.89 -5.20
CA ILE A 164 2.00 -11.64 -5.57
C ILE A 164 1.81 -13.16 -5.47
N THR A 165 0.68 -13.67 -4.97
CA THR A 165 0.40 -15.13 -5.07
C THR A 165 0.11 -15.57 -6.51
N ARG A 166 -0.18 -14.61 -7.41
CA ARG A 166 -0.40 -14.84 -8.85
C ARG A 166 0.76 -14.36 -9.74
N ALA A 167 1.80 -13.77 -9.16
CA ALA A 167 3.00 -13.42 -9.91
C ALA A 167 3.85 -14.69 -10.12
N PRO A 168 4.49 -14.88 -11.29
CA PRO A 168 5.48 -15.95 -11.50
C PRO A 168 6.54 -15.94 -10.40
N TYR A 169 7.07 -17.11 -10.03
CA TYR A 169 8.01 -17.27 -8.90
C TYR A 169 9.21 -16.33 -9.00
N GLU A 170 9.68 -16.09 -10.23
CA GLU A 170 10.84 -15.28 -10.58
C GLU A 170 10.67 -13.78 -10.29
N VAL A 171 9.42 -13.33 -10.10
CA VAL A 171 9.08 -11.94 -9.79
C VAL A 171 8.43 -11.80 -8.41
N ARG A 172 8.42 -12.88 -7.62
CA ARG A 172 7.96 -12.80 -6.23
C ARG A 172 9.06 -12.22 -5.37
N ASP A 173 8.63 -11.44 -4.39
CA ASP A 173 9.51 -10.95 -3.34
C ASP A 173 10.17 -12.16 -2.62
N PRO A 174 11.51 -12.20 -2.48
CA PRO A 174 12.20 -13.28 -1.77
C PRO A 174 11.81 -13.37 -0.29
N VAL A 175 11.30 -12.27 0.27
CA VAL A 175 10.86 -12.20 1.66
C VAL A 175 9.34 -12.13 1.73
N ARG A 176 8.72 -12.95 2.59
CA ARG A 176 7.27 -13.04 2.71
C ARG A 176 6.79 -12.39 3.99
N PRO A 177 5.76 -11.54 3.97
CA PRO A 177 5.25 -11.05 5.23
C PRO A 177 4.58 -12.19 6.03
N LEU A 178 4.85 -12.21 7.32
CA LEU A 178 4.34 -13.20 8.26
C LEU A 178 2.87 -12.92 8.56
N GLY A 179 2.49 -11.65 8.73
CA GLY A 179 1.11 -11.20 8.89
C GLY A 179 1.01 -9.67 8.90
N LEU A 180 -0.21 -9.16 8.82
CA LEU A 180 -0.49 -7.73 9.00
C LEU A 180 -0.35 -7.33 10.47
N PRO A 181 0.17 -6.13 10.75
CA PRO A 181 0.05 -5.52 12.06
C PRO A 181 -1.40 -5.45 12.46
N GLN A 182 -1.67 -5.68 13.75
CA GLN A 182 -3.03 -5.68 14.28
C GLN A 182 -3.62 -4.27 14.39
N SER A 183 -2.77 -3.30 14.71
CA SER A 183 -3.11 -1.90 14.90
C SER A 183 -2.23 -1.01 14.05
N TYR A 184 -2.81 0.08 13.58
CA TYR A 184 -2.16 1.11 12.77
C TYR A 184 -2.25 2.44 13.54
N PRO A 185 -1.22 3.30 13.45
CA PRO A 185 -1.33 4.65 14.00
C PRO A 185 -2.49 5.40 13.36
N ALA A 186 -3.26 6.14 14.16
CA ALA A 186 -4.34 6.98 13.65
C ALA A 186 -3.74 8.14 12.84
N PRO A 187 -4.13 8.30 11.56
CA PRO A 187 -3.60 9.38 10.74
C PRO A 187 -4.15 10.73 11.19
N LYS A 188 -3.31 11.75 11.21
CA LYS A 188 -3.70 13.10 11.64
C LYS A 188 -4.22 13.93 10.47
N GLY A 189 -5.31 14.67 10.67
CA GLY A 189 -5.84 15.60 9.66
C GLY A 189 -6.52 14.93 8.46
N LEU A 190 -6.74 13.61 8.50
CA LEU A 190 -7.45 12.86 7.46
C LEU A 190 -8.89 12.49 7.84
N ASP A 191 -9.52 13.26 8.73
CA ASP A 191 -10.89 12.96 9.19
C ASP A 191 -11.94 13.30 8.12
N CYS A 192 -11.67 14.32 7.30
CA CYS A 192 -12.52 14.74 6.19
C CYS A 192 -11.70 15.54 5.17
N GLY A 193 -11.83 15.23 3.89
CA GLY A 193 -11.14 15.91 2.80
C GLY A 193 -11.91 17.08 2.21
N SER A 194 -13.10 17.41 2.69
CA SER A 194 -13.99 18.41 2.05
C SER A 194 -13.35 19.79 1.88
N SER A 195 -12.47 20.21 2.80
CA SER A 195 -11.70 21.46 2.71
C SER A 195 -10.76 21.50 1.49
N LEU A 196 -10.22 20.34 1.09
CA LEU A 196 -9.32 20.21 -0.06
C LEU A 196 -10.05 20.21 -1.39
N ARG A 197 -11.37 19.94 -1.40
CA ARG A 197 -12.08 19.62 -2.64
C ARG A 197 -11.94 20.70 -3.71
N GLN A 198 -12.29 21.93 -3.39
CA GLN A 198 -12.28 23.01 -4.39
C GLN A 198 -10.85 23.41 -4.79
N PRO A 199 -9.91 23.64 -3.84
CA PRO A 199 -8.51 23.89 -4.19
C PRO A 199 -7.89 22.79 -5.06
N LEU A 200 -8.11 21.53 -4.70
CA LEU A 200 -7.53 20.40 -5.41
C LEU A 200 -8.13 20.22 -6.81
N LEU A 201 -9.45 20.42 -6.95
CA LEU A 201 -10.10 20.39 -8.26
C LEU A 201 -9.62 21.52 -9.18
N ALA A 202 -9.27 22.70 -8.63
CA ALA A 202 -8.69 23.79 -9.42
C ALA A 202 -7.33 23.42 -10.03
N LEU A 203 -6.57 22.52 -9.40
CA LEU A 203 -5.29 22.02 -9.91
C LEU A 203 -5.43 20.84 -10.89
N THR A 204 -6.66 20.42 -11.22
CA THR A 204 -6.87 19.17 -11.98
C THR A 204 -6.14 19.17 -13.32
N ASP A 205 -6.25 20.22 -14.12
CA ASP A 205 -5.69 20.23 -15.48
C ASP A 205 -4.16 20.19 -15.46
N GLU A 206 -3.52 20.82 -14.48
CA GLU A 206 -2.09 20.73 -14.25
C GLU A 206 -1.65 19.32 -13.87
N ILE A 207 -2.37 18.67 -12.94
CA ILE A 207 -2.09 17.29 -12.53
C ILE A 207 -2.20 16.33 -13.74
N LEU A 208 -3.23 16.51 -14.58
CA LEU A 208 -3.43 15.69 -15.77
C LEU A 208 -2.30 15.87 -16.78
N GLU A 209 -1.81 17.10 -16.97
CA GLU A 209 -0.68 17.41 -17.86
C GLU A 209 0.62 16.77 -17.36
N ILE A 210 0.92 16.90 -16.07
CA ILE A 210 2.10 16.26 -15.47
C ILE A 210 2.05 14.74 -15.67
N ARG A 211 0.90 14.11 -15.42
CA ARG A 211 0.74 12.67 -15.62
C ARG A 211 0.85 12.25 -17.09
N ARG A 212 0.41 13.08 -18.03
CA ARG A 212 0.60 12.82 -19.46
C ARG A 212 2.09 12.79 -19.81
N LYS A 213 2.86 13.78 -19.36
CA LYS A 213 4.31 13.86 -19.58
C LYS A 213 5.04 12.67 -18.96
N TRP A 214 4.72 12.32 -17.71
CA TRP A 214 5.35 11.17 -17.04
C TRP A 214 5.00 9.85 -17.74
N SER A 215 3.73 9.65 -18.12
CA SER A 215 3.34 8.42 -18.82
C SER A 215 3.99 8.29 -20.20
N ALA A 216 4.31 9.39 -20.88
CA ALA A 216 5.08 9.35 -22.11
C ALA A 216 6.53 8.90 -21.84
N PHE A 217 7.15 9.44 -20.79
CA PHE A 217 8.50 9.06 -20.36
C PHE A 217 8.58 7.58 -19.93
N GLU A 218 7.65 7.11 -19.08
CA GLU A 218 7.53 5.72 -18.61
C GLU A 218 7.40 4.69 -19.75
N LYS A 219 6.98 5.10 -20.96
CA LYS A 219 6.85 4.22 -22.14
C LYS A 219 8.08 4.20 -23.04
N MET A 220 9.01 5.13 -22.82
CA MET A 220 10.27 5.21 -23.57
C MET A 220 11.38 4.38 -22.93
N GLU A 221 11.25 4.09 -21.62
CA GLU A 221 12.06 3.14 -20.86
C GLU A 221 11.54 1.71 -21.00
#